data_AF-A0A950BJ88-F1
#
_entry.id   AF-A0A950BJ88-F1
#
_cell.length_a   1.000
_cell.length_b   1.000
_cell.length_c   1.000
_cell.angle_alpha   90.00
_cell.angle_beta   90.00
_cell.angle_gamma   90.00
#
_symmetry.space_group_name_H-M   'P 1'
#
loop_
_entity.id
_entity.type
_entity.pdbx_description
1 polymer ?
#
loop_
_entity_poly.entity_id
_entity_poly.type
_entity_poly.pdbx_seq_one_letter_code
_entity_poly.pdbx_strand_id
1 'polypeptide(L)' 'GLRISDPRTLEAHVNAWPGVVTVGLFATRGADLCLLGGEAGVERIEYRKA' A
#
# COMPACT_ATOMS: atom_id res chain seq x y z
N GLY A 1 -9.04 -14.00 4.78
CA GLY A 1 -8.96 -12.96 3.74
C GLY A 1 -7.73 -13.18 2.87
N LEU A 2 -7.60 -12.41 1.79
CA LEU A 2 -6.43 -12.41 0.90
C LEU A 2 -5.17 -11.99 1.67
N ARG A 3 -4.05 -12.68 1.45
CA ARG A 3 -2.76 -12.39 2.06
C ARG A 3 -1.75 -12.06 0.96
N ILE A 4 -1.24 -10.83 0.97
CA ILE A 4 -0.19 -10.38 0.07
C ILE A 4 1.06 -10.19 0.93
N SER A 5 1.99 -11.14 0.85
CA SER A 5 3.20 -11.16 1.68
C SER A 5 4.23 -10.13 1.26
N ASP A 6 4.36 -9.88 -0.04
CA ASP A 6 5.24 -8.86 -0.61
C ASP A 6 4.47 -7.95 -1.58
N PRO A 7 3.91 -6.84 -1.08
CA PRO A 7 3.08 -5.97 -1.90
C PRO A 7 3.90 -5.15 -2.91
N ARG A 8 5.19 -4.89 -2.66
CA ARG A 8 6.07 -4.14 -3.59
C ARG A 8 6.41 -4.98 -4.80
N THR A 9 6.84 -6.22 -4.58
CA THR A 9 7.13 -7.15 -5.67
C THR A 9 5.87 -7.46 -6.48
N LEU A 10 4.72 -7.63 -5.81
CA LEU A 10 3.46 -7.86 -6.50
C LEU A 10 3.03 -6.66 -7.36
N GLU A 11 3.12 -5.44 -6.84
CA GLU A 11 2.83 -4.21 -7.59
C GLU A 11 3.69 -4.12 -8.86
N ALA A 12 5.01 -4.34 -8.74
CA ALA A 12 5.93 -4.29 -9.87
C ALA A 12 5.60 -5.36 -10.93
N HIS A 13 5.29 -6.59 -10.51
CA HIS A 13 4.94 -7.67 -11.43
C HIS A 13 3.65 -7.40 -12.20
N VAL A 14 2.60 -6.93 -11.52
CA VAL A 14 1.30 -6.67 -12.19
C VAL A 14 1.43 -5.52 -13.18
N ASN A 15 2.15 -4.46 -12.83
CA ASN A 15 2.40 -3.34 -13.75
C ASN A 15 3.21 -3.75 -15.00
N ALA A 16 3.96 -4.86 -14.94
CA ALA A 16 4.73 -5.35 -16.08
C ALA A 16 3.90 -6.20 -17.08
N TRP A 17 2.64 -6.49 -16.78
CA TRP A 17 1.80 -7.28 -17.66
C TRP A 17 1.30 -6.46 -18.86
N PRO A 18 1.44 -6.96 -20.10
CA PRO A 18 0.93 -6.26 -21.28
C PRO A 18 -0.57 -5.95 -21.17
N GLY A 19 -0.93 -4.69 -21.41
CA GLY A 19 -2.32 -4.23 -21.35
C GLY A 19 -2.80 -3.79 -19.96
N VAL A 20 -2.02 -4.03 -18.89
CA VAL A 20 -2.27 -3.40 -17.59
C VAL A 20 -1.88 -1.93 -17.68
N VAL A 21 -2.82 -1.05 -17.34
CA VAL A 21 -2.56 0.40 -17.31
C VAL A 21 -2.00 0.80 -15.94
N THR A 22 -2.59 0.29 -14.86
CA THR A 22 -2.20 0.56 -13.48
C THR A 22 -2.75 -0.53 -12.55
N VAL A 23 -1.98 -0.86 -11.50
CA VAL A 23 -2.44 -1.65 -10.35
C VAL A 23 -2.73 -0.74 -9.16
N GLY A 24 -3.83 -1.00 -8.45
CA GLY A 24 -4.22 -0.24 -7.25
C GLY A 24 -3.40 -0.55 -5.99
N LEU A 25 -2.21 -1.14 -6.13
CA LEU A 25 -1.29 -1.35 -5.02
C LEU A 25 -0.34 -0.14 -4.95
N PHE A 26 -0.32 0.51 -3.78
CA PHE A 26 0.54 1.65 -3.47
C PHE A 26 1.61 1.21 -2.47
N ALA A 27 2.44 0.24 -2.84
CA ALA A 27 3.48 -0.33 -2.00
C ALA A 27 4.85 0.28 -2.29
N THR A 28 5.19 0.53 -3.56
CA THR A 28 6.44 1.21 -3.97
C THR A 28 6.51 2.60 -3.35
N ARG A 29 5.41 3.36 -3.46
CA ARG A 29 5.17 4.64 -2.79
C ARG A 29 3.94 4.55 -1.89
N GLY A 30 4.14 3.98 -0.70
CA GLY A 30 3.12 3.90 0.34
C GLY A 30 2.86 5.22 1.07
N ALA A 31 2.04 5.15 2.11
CA ALA A 31 1.77 6.28 2.99
C ALA A 31 2.98 6.57 3.88
N ASP A 32 3.20 7.86 4.15
CA ASP A 32 4.22 8.34 5.08
C ASP A 32 3.65 8.46 6.50
N LEU A 33 2.38 8.88 6.56
CA LEU A 33 1.57 9.06 7.76
C LEU A 33 0.14 8.60 7.44
N CYS A 34 -0.47 7.86 8.35
CA CYS A 34 -1.90 7.56 8.34
C CYS A 34 -2.58 8.22 9.53
N LEU A 35 -3.71 8.88 9.26
CA LEU A 35 -4.63 9.40 10.26
C LEU A 35 -5.84 8.45 10.32
N LEU A 36 -5.89 7.59 11.31
CA LEU A 36 -6.94 6.59 11.45
C LEU A 36 -8.03 7.13 12.38
N GLY A 37 -9.23 7.34 11.84
CA GLY A 37 -10.40 7.71 12.64
C GLY A 37 -11.03 6.47 13.29
N GLY A 38 -11.12 6.46 14.62
CA GLY A 38 -11.81 5.43 15.40
C GLY A 38 -12.73 6.04 16.46
N GLU A 39 -13.41 5.19 17.23
CA GLU A 39 -14.36 5.63 18.27
C GLU A 39 -13.70 6.48 19.36
N ALA A 40 -12.41 6.26 19.62
CA ALA A 40 -11.61 7.01 20.60
C ALA A 40 -10.98 8.31 20.03
N GLY A 41 -11.24 8.65 18.76
CA GLY A 41 -10.66 9.80 18.08
C GLY A 41 -9.69 9.42 16.96
N VAL A 42 -8.77 10.32 16.62
CA VAL A 42 -7.82 10.14 15.51
C VAL A 42 -6.48 9.62 16.02
N GLU A 43 -6.08 8.45 15.53
CA GLU A 43 -4.75 7.88 15.73
C GLU A 43 -3.80 8.31 14.60
N ARG A 44 -2.54 8.60 14.95
CA ARG A 44 -1.48 8.94 14.00
C ARG A 44 -0.48 7.81 13.90
N ILE A 45 -0.29 7.25 12.70
CA ILE A 45 0.62 6.13 12.45
C ILE A 45 1.68 6.58 11.43
N GLU A 46 2.93 6.66 11.84
CA GLU A 46 4.06 6.97 10.94
C GLU A 46 4.68 5.69 10.38
N TYR A 47 4.91 5.65 9.07
CA TYR A 47 5.56 4.51 8.42
C TYR A 47 7.00 4.87 8.06
N ARG A 48 7.94 4.04 8.53
CA ARG A 48 9.34 4.17 8.13
C ARG A 48 9.49 3.72 6.68
N LYS A 49 9.99 4.62 5.81
CA LYS A 49 10.38 4.25 4.45
C LYS A 49 11.60 3.34 4.50
N ALA A 50 11.52 2.24 3.75
CA ALA A 50 12.66 1.39 3.42
C ALA A 50 13.42 1.97 2.22
#